data_AF-A0A2T4VVZ3-F1
#
_entry.id   AF-A0A2T4VVZ3-F1
#
_cell.length_a   1.000
_cell.length_b   1.000
_cell.length_c   1.000
_cell.angle_alpha   90.00
_cell.angle_beta   90.00
_cell.angle_gamma   90.00
#
_symmetry.space_group_name_H-M   'P 1'
#
loop_
_entity.id
_entity.type
_entity.pdbx_description
1 polymer ?
#
loop_
_entity_poly.entity_id
_entity_poly.type
_entity_poly.pdbx_seq_one_letter_code
_entity_poly.pdbx_strand_id
1 'polypeptide(L)'
;MQKHLLSATLGFDALIAITFGVLSGLRPVEIYGSIVNLEPLALHEGTVATLTSLSLFYALIGGICLTTIWVQGPQRLALAGLMLLRHLLSGLKGAFEAGASWQVGSPVPDLVIHSLFVVLYTVLLAAGWRAMRLELSRSTP
;
A
#
# COMPACT_ATOMS: atom_id res chain seq x y z
N MET A 1 18.63 -14.22 3.47
CA MET A 1 17.23 -14.53 3.11
C MET A 1 16.27 -13.40 3.48
N GLN A 2 16.10 -13.07 4.76
CA GLN A 2 15.11 -12.06 5.21
C GLN A 2 15.24 -10.68 4.54
N LYS A 3 16.48 -10.18 4.36
CA LYS A 3 16.74 -8.89 3.70
C LYS A 3 16.19 -8.86 2.27
N HIS A 4 16.23 -9.98 1.54
CA HIS A 4 15.71 -10.09 0.17
C HIS A 4 14.18 -10.19 0.15
N LEU A 5 13.59 -10.92 1.11
CA LEU A 5 12.14 -11.03 1.22
C LEU A 5 11.47 -9.69 1.53
N LEU A 6 12.07 -8.88 2.40
CA LEU A 6 11.56 -7.54 2.68
C LEU A 6 11.66 -6.62 1.46
N SER A 7 12.79 -6.64 0.76
CA SER A 7 12.95 -5.88 -0.49
C SER A 7 11.98 -6.35 -1.58
N ALA A 8 11.73 -7.65 -1.69
CA ALA A 8 10.74 -8.18 -2.63
C ALA A 8 9.31 -7.73 -2.26
N THR A 9 8.95 -7.80 -0.98
CA THR A 9 7.62 -7.36 -0.49
C THR A 9 7.38 -5.89 -0.78
N LEU A 10 8.35 -5.03 -0.42
CA LEU A 10 8.30 -3.59 -0.71
C LEU A 10 8.28 -3.32 -2.22
N GLY A 11 9.01 -4.10 -3.02
CA GLY A 11 9.01 -3.99 -4.48
C GLY A 11 7.68 -4.37 -5.12
N PHE A 12 7.02 -5.42 -4.63
CA PHE A 12 5.68 -5.80 -5.10
C PHE A 12 4.63 -4.77 -4.70
N ASP A 13 4.66 -4.28 -3.46
CA ASP A 13 3.77 -3.19 -3.01
C ASP A 13 3.98 -1.92 -3.85
N ALA A 14 5.24 -1.56 -4.11
CA ALA A 14 5.60 -0.45 -4.99
C ALA A 14 5.02 -0.62 -6.40
N LEU A 15 5.21 -1.79 -7.01
CA LEU A 15 4.71 -2.08 -8.35
C LEU A 15 3.18 -1.98 -8.42
N ILE A 16 2.48 -2.55 -7.45
CA ILE A 16 1.01 -2.48 -7.36
C ILE A 16 0.55 -1.03 -7.21
N ALA A 17 1.15 -0.27 -6.28
CA ALA A 17 0.76 1.11 -6.01
C ALA A 17 1.05 2.05 -7.20
N ILE A 18 2.20 1.91 -7.86
CA ILE A 18 2.52 2.66 -9.09
C ILE A 18 1.55 2.31 -10.20
N THR A 19 1.35 1.02 -10.46
CA THR A 19 0.46 0.56 -11.54
C THR A 19 -0.95 1.07 -11.31
N PHE A 20 -1.47 0.94 -10.10
CA PHE A 20 -2.78 1.47 -9.73
C PHE A 20 -2.83 2.98 -9.94
N GLY A 21 -1.91 3.75 -9.34
CA GLY A 21 -1.91 5.21 -9.42
C GLY A 21 -1.76 5.75 -10.85
N VAL A 22 -0.95 5.11 -11.69
CA VAL A 22 -0.81 5.50 -13.09
C VAL A 22 -2.07 5.19 -13.90
N LEU A 23 -2.58 3.96 -13.80
CA LEU A 23 -3.77 3.55 -14.57
C LEU A 23 -5.00 4.33 -14.13
N SER A 24 -5.18 4.53 -12.82
CA SER A 24 -6.32 5.27 -12.27
C SER A 24 -6.25 6.77 -12.58
N GLY A 25 -5.05 7.34 -12.72
CA GLY A 25 -4.86 8.73 -13.16
C GLY A 25 -5.09 8.93 -14.66
N LEU A 26 -4.67 7.97 -15.50
CA LEU A 26 -4.87 8.03 -16.95
C LEU A 26 -6.30 7.72 -17.37
N ARG A 27 -6.97 6.83 -16.63
CA ARG A 27 -8.31 6.34 -16.96
C ARG A 27 -9.24 6.35 -15.74
N PRO A 28 -9.50 7.52 -15.15
CA PRO A 28 -10.27 7.63 -13.91
C PRO A 28 -11.71 7.12 -14.08
N VAL A 29 -12.32 7.24 -15.27
CA VAL A 29 -13.67 6.71 -15.52
C VAL A 29 -13.67 5.18 -15.60
N GLU A 30 -12.70 4.57 -16.26
CA GLU A 30 -12.66 3.10 -16.35
C GLU A 30 -12.35 2.45 -14.99
N ILE A 31 -11.48 3.09 -14.19
CA ILE A 31 -11.05 2.57 -12.90
C ILE A 31 -12.01 2.97 -11.77
N TYR A 32 -12.38 4.25 -11.68
CA TYR A 32 -13.24 4.79 -10.62
C TYR A 32 -14.67 5.05 -11.05
N GLY A 33 -14.98 5.18 -12.34
CA GLY A 33 -16.34 5.43 -12.83
C GLY A 33 -17.30 4.27 -12.58
N SER A 34 -16.75 3.10 -12.25
CA SER A 34 -17.51 2.02 -11.65
C SER A 34 -17.84 2.31 -10.17
N ILE A 35 -16.90 2.87 -9.40
CA ILE A 35 -17.02 3.14 -7.95
C ILE A 35 -17.88 4.37 -7.65
N VAL A 36 -17.75 5.40 -8.47
CA VAL A 36 -18.45 6.67 -8.35
C VAL A 36 -19.10 6.89 -9.71
N ASN A 37 -20.41 7.13 -9.78
CA ASN A 37 -21.03 7.44 -11.05
C ASN A 37 -20.51 8.81 -11.53
N LEU A 38 -19.49 8.79 -12.40
CA LEU A 38 -18.79 9.98 -12.87
C LEU A 38 -19.39 10.54 -14.17
N GLU A 39 -20.47 9.94 -14.69
CA GLU A 39 -21.11 10.38 -15.91
C GLU A 39 -22.38 11.22 -15.63
N PRO A 40 -22.49 12.42 -16.23
CA PRO A 40 -21.51 13.12 -17.08
C PRO A 40 -20.40 13.83 -16.28
N LEU A 41 -19.15 13.75 -16.75
CA LEU A 41 -17.95 14.30 -16.07
C LEU A 41 -18.07 15.77 -15.65
N ALA A 42 -18.75 16.58 -16.48
CA ALA A 42 -18.92 18.01 -16.25
C ALA A 42 -19.67 18.33 -14.94
N LEU A 43 -20.42 17.38 -14.40
CA LEU A 43 -21.12 17.55 -13.11
C LEU A 43 -20.27 17.09 -11.91
N HIS A 44 -19.11 16.48 -12.16
CA HIS A 44 -18.28 15.80 -11.15
C HIS A 44 -16.82 16.26 -11.15
N GLU A 45 -16.52 17.46 -11.66
CA GLU A 45 -15.14 17.97 -11.77
C GLU A 45 -14.34 17.89 -10.45
N GLY A 46 -14.97 18.26 -9.32
CA GLY A 46 -14.33 18.18 -8.00
C GLY A 46 -14.02 16.73 -7.56
N THR A 47 -14.91 15.79 -7.87
CA THR A 47 -14.71 14.36 -7.60
C THR A 47 -13.58 13.81 -8.46
N VAL A 48 -13.55 14.14 -9.75
CA VAL A 48 -12.49 13.73 -10.68
C VAL A 48 -11.14 14.28 -10.25
N ALA A 49 -11.06 15.55 -9.83
CA ALA A 49 -9.83 16.13 -9.28
C ALA A 49 -9.35 15.37 -8.04
N THR A 50 -10.25 15.07 -7.12
CA THR A 50 -9.93 14.30 -5.89
C THR A 50 -9.40 12.90 -6.21
N LEU A 51 -10.05 12.19 -7.14
CA LEU A 51 -9.64 10.85 -7.58
C LEU A 51 -8.29 10.89 -8.32
N THR A 52 -8.02 11.95 -9.08
CA THR A 52 -6.73 12.17 -9.72
C THR A 52 -5.63 12.44 -8.69
N SER A 53 -5.91 13.25 -7.67
CA SER A 53 -4.98 13.46 -6.55
C SER A 53 -4.71 12.16 -5.79
N LEU A 54 -5.73 11.33 -5.57
CA LEU A 54 -5.59 10.01 -4.96
C LEU A 54 -4.71 9.09 -5.82
N SER A 55 -4.90 9.11 -7.13
CA SER A 55 -4.07 8.37 -8.10
C SER A 55 -2.60 8.76 -8.02
N LEU A 56 -2.32 10.07 -8.00
CA LEU A 56 -0.97 10.60 -7.82
C LEU A 56 -0.39 10.18 -6.47
N PHE A 57 -1.18 10.23 -5.40
CA PHE A 57 -0.74 9.79 -4.08
C PHE A 57 -0.29 8.32 -4.09
N TYR A 58 -1.04 7.41 -4.71
CA TYR A 58 -0.63 6.01 -4.83
C TYR A 58 0.65 5.84 -5.66
N ALA A 59 0.80 6.57 -6.76
CA ALA A 59 2.02 6.55 -7.55
C ALA A 59 3.24 7.04 -6.74
N LEU A 60 3.10 8.12 -5.96
CA LEU A 60 4.15 8.65 -5.09
C LEU A 60 4.52 7.68 -3.96
N ILE A 61 3.54 7.09 -3.29
CA ILE A 61 3.79 6.06 -2.27
C ILE A 61 4.54 4.87 -2.86
N GLY A 62 4.12 4.41 -4.04
CA GLY A 62 4.82 3.33 -4.72
C GLY A 62 6.25 3.72 -5.11
N GLY A 63 6.48 4.96 -5.56
CA GLY A 63 7.81 5.52 -5.78
C GLY A 63 8.68 5.52 -4.53
N ILE A 64 8.14 5.98 -3.39
CA ILE A 64 8.81 5.93 -2.08
C ILE A 64 9.16 4.49 -1.70
N CYS A 65 8.23 3.54 -1.89
CA CYS A 65 8.49 2.12 -1.64
C CYS A 65 9.60 1.59 -2.55
N LEU A 66 9.67 2.01 -3.81
CA LEU A 66 10.73 1.60 -4.73
C LEU A 66 12.11 2.09 -4.26
N THR A 67 12.19 3.26 -3.62
CA THR A 67 13.47 3.76 -3.07
C THR A 67 14.07 2.83 -2.01
N THR A 68 13.25 1.97 -1.39
CA THR A 68 13.69 1.02 -0.35
C THR A 68 14.65 -0.05 -0.88
N ILE A 69 14.74 -0.22 -2.21
CA ILE A 69 15.75 -1.08 -2.85
C ILE A 69 17.16 -0.62 -2.49
N TRP A 70 17.36 0.69 -2.32
CA TRP A 70 18.67 1.29 -2.00
C TRP A 70 18.84 1.58 -0.51
N VAL A 71 17.78 1.51 0.30
CA VAL A 71 17.82 1.78 1.73
C VAL A 71 18.23 0.52 2.49
N GLN A 72 19.26 0.64 3.34
CA GLN A 72 19.73 -0.46 4.20
C GLN A 72 19.44 -0.18 5.67
N GLY A 73 19.50 -1.23 6.49
CA GLY A 73 19.48 -1.07 7.95
C GLY A 73 18.14 -0.62 8.54
N PRO A 74 18.16 0.14 9.65
CA PRO A 74 16.97 0.52 10.41
C PRO A 74 15.94 1.34 9.64
N GLN A 75 16.38 2.18 8.71
CA GLN A 75 15.51 3.02 7.88
C GLN A 75 14.55 2.18 7.03
N ARG A 76 15.04 1.04 6.51
CA ARG A 76 14.20 0.11 5.75
C ARG A 76 13.15 -0.55 6.63
N LEU A 77 13.46 -0.85 7.89
CA LEU A 77 12.48 -1.38 8.85
C LEU A 77 11.44 -0.31 9.22
N ALA A 78 11.83 0.95 9.34
CA ALA A 78 10.90 2.06 9.56
C ALA A 78 9.92 2.20 8.39
N LEU A 79 10.42 2.17 7.14
CA LEU A 79 9.57 2.21 5.94
C LEU A 79 8.61 1.02 5.87
N ALA A 80 9.08 -0.19 6.18
CA ALA A 80 8.22 -1.36 6.28
C ALA A 80 7.15 -1.22 7.37
N GLY A 81 7.46 -0.56 8.48
CA GLY A 81 6.49 -0.21 9.53
C GLY A 81 5.42 0.78 9.06
N LEU A 82 5.81 1.80 8.28
CA LEU A 82 4.85 2.72 7.67
C LEU A 82 3.93 2.02 6.66
N MET A 83 4.47 1.09 5.87
CA MET A 83 3.65 0.31 4.94
C MET A 83 2.70 -0.63 5.67
N LEU A 84 3.14 -1.31 6.73
CA LEU A 84 2.25 -2.08 7.61
C LEU A 84 1.08 -1.21 8.11
N LEU A 85 1.37 -0.01 8.62
CA LEU A 85 0.34 0.91 9.10
C LEU A 85 -0.65 1.28 7.98
N ARG A 86 -0.15 1.60 6.78
CA ARG A 86 -0.99 1.89 5.61
C ARG A 86 -1.94 0.73 5.30
N HIS A 87 -1.42 -0.51 5.24
CA HIS A 87 -2.27 -1.66 4.94
C HIS A 87 -3.26 -1.98 6.06
N LEU A 88 -2.88 -1.78 7.33
CA LEU A 88 -3.81 -1.90 8.45
C LEU A 88 -4.96 -0.90 8.34
N LEU A 89 -4.66 0.38 8.10
CA LEU A 89 -5.70 1.41 7.98
C LEU A 89 -6.64 1.15 6.80
N SER A 90 -6.07 0.73 5.65
CA SER A 90 -6.85 0.42 4.45
C SER A 90 -7.71 -0.84 4.65
N GLY A 91 -7.14 -1.89 5.24
CA GLY A 91 -7.87 -3.12 5.57
C GLY A 91 -8.97 -2.90 6.62
N LEU A 92 -8.73 -2.08 7.64
CA LEU A 92 -9.74 -1.69 8.62
C LEU A 92 -10.88 -0.93 7.96
N LYS A 93 -10.57 0.05 7.11
CA LYS A 93 -11.58 0.76 6.30
C LYS A 93 -12.41 -0.24 5.49
N GLY A 94 -11.76 -1.12 4.73
CA GLY A 94 -12.43 -2.14 3.92
C GLY A 94 -13.31 -3.08 4.75
N ALA A 95 -12.90 -3.42 5.98
CA ALA A 95 -13.69 -4.24 6.89
C ALA A 95 -14.92 -3.51 7.45
N PHE A 96 -14.80 -2.22 7.79
CA PHE A 96 -15.96 -1.41 8.22
C PHE A 96 -16.97 -1.21 7.10
N GLU A 97 -16.49 -1.17 5.86
CA GLU A 97 -17.33 -1.03 4.69
C GLU A 97 -17.84 -2.41 4.19
N ALA A 98 -17.25 -3.53 4.62
CA ALA A 98 -17.66 -4.89 4.25
C ALA A 98 -19.05 -5.24 4.80
N GLY A 99 -20.08 -4.97 4.01
CA GLY A 99 -21.49 -5.12 4.39
C GLY A 99 -22.35 -3.92 4.00
N ALA A 100 -21.75 -2.78 3.67
CA ALA A 100 -22.46 -1.73 2.97
C ALA A 100 -22.98 -2.26 1.62
N SER A 101 -24.11 -1.76 1.13
CA SER A 101 -24.54 -2.01 -0.25
C SER A 101 -23.55 -1.32 -1.19
N TRP A 102 -22.47 -2.02 -1.52
CA TRP A 102 -21.44 -1.52 -2.41
C TRP A 102 -22.07 -1.25 -3.76
N GLN A 103 -21.97 0.00 -4.20
CA GLN A 103 -22.52 0.40 -5.49
C GLN A 103 -21.78 -0.29 -6.63
N VAL A 104 -20.45 -0.51 -6.53
CA VAL A 104 -19.68 -1.41 -7.42
C VAL A 104 -18.39 -1.92 -6.77
N GLY A 105 -18.01 -3.16 -7.09
CA GLY A 105 -16.77 -3.80 -6.67
C GLY A 105 -16.89 -4.44 -5.30
N SER A 106 -16.59 -5.74 -5.19
CA SER A 106 -16.48 -6.36 -3.87
C SER A 106 -15.28 -5.77 -3.14
N PRO A 107 -15.38 -5.38 -1.87
CA PRO A 107 -14.21 -4.99 -1.08
C PRO A 107 -13.32 -6.18 -0.76
N VAL A 108 -13.77 -7.40 -1.04
CA VAL A 108 -13.11 -8.64 -0.64
C VAL A 108 -11.72 -8.76 -1.26
N PRO A 109 -11.49 -8.54 -2.58
CA PRO A 109 -10.14 -8.57 -3.14
C PRO A 109 -9.20 -7.54 -2.52
N ASP A 110 -9.69 -6.32 -2.26
CA ASP A 110 -8.91 -5.26 -1.61
C ASP A 110 -8.54 -5.64 -0.17
N LEU A 111 -9.52 -6.10 0.60
CA LEU A 111 -9.35 -6.62 1.96
C LEU A 111 -8.32 -7.78 1.99
N VAL A 112 -8.39 -8.70 1.01
CA VAL A 112 -7.46 -9.83 0.89
C VAL A 112 -6.04 -9.33 0.62
N ILE A 113 -5.86 -8.41 -0.33
CA ILE A 113 -4.56 -7.82 -0.65
C ILE A 113 -3.98 -7.13 0.59
N HIS A 114 -4.74 -6.26 1.25
CA HIS A 114 -4.29 -5.56 2.44
C HIS A 114 -3.98 -6.51 3.59
N SER A 115 -4.81 -7.54 3.82
CA SER A 115 -4.57 -8.56 4.86
C SER A 115 -3.29 -9.36 4.61
N LEU A 116 -3.02 -9.74 3.36
CA LEU A 116 -1.80 -10.43 2.98
C LEU A 116 -0.56 -9.57 3.28
N PHE A 117 -0.57 -8.29 2.88
CA PHE A 117 0.54 -7.39 3.16
C PHE A 117 0.72 -7.12 4.66
N VAL A 118 -0.36 -7.01 5.43
CA VAL A 118 -0.29 -6.92 6.90
C VAL A 118 0.48 -8.10 7.47
N VAL A 119 0.09 -9.33 7.12
CA VAL A 119 0.75 -10.55 7.62
C VAL A 119 2.23 -10.57 7.21
N LEU A 120 2.52 -10.28 5.93
CA LEU A 120 3.89 -10.27 5.42
C LEU A 120 4.77 -9.24 6.15
N TYR A 121 4.31 -8.00 6.27
CA TYR A 121 5.08 -6.96 6.94
C TYR A 121 5.26 -7.25 8.43
N THR A 122 4.24 -7.76 9.14
CA THR A 122 4.36 -8.13 10.55
C THR A 122 5.44 -9.21 10.74
N VAL A 123 5.42 -10.28 9.94
CA VAL A 123 6.43 -11.36 10.03
C VAL A 123 7.84 -10.83 9.73
N LEU A 124 7.99 -10.03 8.67
CA LEU A 124 9.29 -9.50 8.25
C LEU A 124 9.85 -8.47 9.23
N LEU A 125 9.00 -7.63 9.83
CA LEU A 125 9.38 -6.69 10.88
C LEU A 125 9.79 -7.41 12.16
N ALA A 126 9.01 -8.40 12.60
CA ALA A 126 9.33 -9.19 13.78
C ALA A 126 10.70 -9.91 13.63
N ALA A 127 10.94 -10.52 12.47
CA ALA A 127 12.22 -11.14 12.16
C ALA A 127 13.36 -10.10 12.14
N GLY A 128 13.12 -8.90 11.59
CA GLY A 128 14.13 -7.85 11.43
C GLY A 128 14.53 -7.23 12.75
N TRP A 129 13.53 -6.98 13.60
CA TRP A 129 13.73 -6.51 14.95
C TRP A 129 14.51 -7.53 15.80
N ARG A 130 14.19 -8.83 15.67
CA ARG A 130 14.93 -9.90 16.34
C ARG A 130 16.39 -9.94 15.88
N ALA A 131 16.65 -9.86 14.58
CA ALA A 131 18.01 -9.85 14.03
C ALA A 131 18.83 -8.65 14.56
N MET A 132 18.22 -7.46 14.57
CA MET A 132 18.85 -6.25 15.08
C MET A 132 19.20 -6.35 16.57
N ARG A 133 18.29 -6.90 17.40
CA ARG A 133 18.56 -7.13 18.83
C ARG A 133 19.73 -8.09 19.07
N LEU A 134 19.83 -9.15 18.28
CA LEU A 134 20.95 -10.10 18.37
C LEU A 134 22.28 -9.44 17.99
N GLU A 135 22.28 -8.60 16.96
CA GLU A 135 23.48 -7.85 16.54
C GLU A 135 23.94 -6.87 17.62
N LEU A 136 23.00 -6.12 18.21
CA LEU A 136 23.26 -5.24 19.36
C LEU A 136 23.87 -6.00 20.55
N SER A 137 23.30 -7.16 20.91
CA SER A 137 23.81 -7.97 22.04
C SER A 137 25.22 -8.51 21.82
N ARG A 138 25.64 -8.72 20.57
CA ARG A 138 27.01 -9.14 20.23
C ARG A 138 28.01 -7.99 20.24
N SER A 139 27.53 -6.74 20.14
CA SER A 139 28.36 -5.53 20.06
C SER A 139 28.62 -4.86 21.43
N THR A 140 27.87 -5.24 22.46
CA THR A 140 28.13 -4.85 23.86
C THR A 140 29.19 -5.78 24.48
N PRO A 141 30.38 -5.26 24.83
CA PRO A 141 31.46 -6.02 25.48
C PRO A 141 31.14 -6.39 26.94
#